data_AF-A0A436FM05-F1
#
_entry.id   AF-A0A436FM05-F1
#
_cell.length_a   1.000
_cell.length_b   1.000
_cell.length_c   1.000
_cell.angle_alpha   90.00
_cell.angle_beta   90.00
_cell.angle_gamma   90.00
#
_symmetry.space_group_name_H-M   'P 1'
#
loop_
_entity.id
_entity.type
_entity.pdbx_description
1 polymer ?
#
loop_
_entity_poly.entity_id
_entity_poly.type
_entity_poly.pdbx_seq_one_letter_code
_entity_poly.pdbx_strand_id
1 'polypeptide(L)'
;MAVAAGNSFASRFGVHIAVLIFVAIWTIPTLGILVSSLRDKNQIIASGWWNSFASSTQTEAGRLPPASAQVEKDGKFVLEGNIFGDGAKRDISAFGVKSATPTQYPAGTTADLGDGVTLQLNADGSFIMHSPKAFEGDRGQRVYYASSAPPKFTTDNYRTVLFSEGIGRSFMNSLTVTIPATVIPILIAAFAAYALAWMRFPGRALLIAVIIGLLVVPLQMSLIPLLKLYNGVGAFFGMPSKTYLGIWLAHTGFG
;
A
#
# COMPACT_ATOMS: atom_id res chain seq x y z
N MET A 1 -14.27 42.05 37.78
CA MET A 1 -14.64 42.56 36.45
C MET A 1 -13.97 41.68 35.41
N ALA A 2 -14.73 40.80 34.75
CA ALA A 2 -14.22 39.98 33.67
C ALA A 2 -14.23 40.82 32.38
N VAL A 3 -13.06 41.07 31.80
CA VAL A 3 -12.95 41.69 30.48
C VAL A 3 -13.45 40.66 29.47
N ALA A 4 -14.63 40.92 28.92
CA ALA A 4 -15.10 40.23 27.73
C ALA A 4 -14.08 40.50 26.61
N ALA A 5 -13.27 39.51 26.27
CA ALA A 5 -12.41 39.58 25.10
C ALA A 5 -13.29 39.72 23.86
N GLY A 6 -13.42 40.95 23.37
CA GLY A 6 -14.17 41.27 22.17
C GLY A 6 -13.65 40.45 21.01
N ASN A 7 -14.54 39.66 20.41
CA ASN A 7 -14.27 38.78 19.29
C ASN A 7 -14.00 39.64 18.04
N SER A 8 -12.79 40.21 17.93
CA SER A 8 -12.43 41.09 16.83
C SER A 8 -12.51 40.34 15.50
N PHE A 9 -12.90 41.03 14.44
CA PHE A 9 -12.93 40.47 13.08
C PHE A 9 -11.60 39.80 12.71
N ALA A 10 -10.47 40.40 13.13
CA ALA A 10 -9.14 39.85 12.96
C ALA A 10 -8.90 38.55 13.74
N SER A 11 -9.41 38.41 14.97
CA SER A 11 -9.33 37.18 15.74
C SER A 11 -10.14 36.05 15.10
N ARG A 12 -11.38 36.36 14.65
CA ARG A 12 -12.20 35.39 13.92
C ARG A 12 -11.53 34.97 12.62
N PHE A 13 -11.05 35.90 11.82
CA PHE A 13 -10.35 35.63 10.57
C PHE A 13 -9.09 34.76 10.78
N GLY A 14 -8.29 35.06 11.81
CA GLY A 14 -7.13 34.26 12.20
C GLY A 14 -7.51 32.82 12.58
N VAL A 15 -8.60 32.63 13.33
CA VAL A 15 -9.10 31.28 13.65
C VAL A 15 -9.54 30.52 12.40
N HIS A 16 -10.25 31.16 11.46
CA HIS A 16 -10.68 30.50 10.22
C HIS A 16 -9.50 30.09 9.34
N ILE A 17 -8.46 30.94 9.25
CA ILE A 17 -7.22 30.60 8.54
C ILE A 17 -6.53 29.42 9.23
N ALA A 18 -6.40 29.45 10.56
CA ALA A 18 -5.78 28.35 11.30
C ALA A 18 -6.53 27.03 11.07
N VAL A 19 -7.88 27.06 11.14
CA VAL A 19 -8.72 25.90 10.85
C VAL A 19 -8.53 25.42 9.40
N LEU A 20 -8.52 26.32 8.43
CA LEU A 20 -8.27 25.97 7.02
C LEU A 20 -6.89 25.32 6.82
N ILE A 21 -5.85 25.82 7.49
CA ILE A 21 -4.51 25.22 7.45
C ILE A 21 -4.53 23.81 8.05
N PHE A 22 -5.18 23.62 9.21
CA PHE A 22 -5.30 22.31 9.83
C PHE A 22 -6.06 21.33 8.93
N VAL A 23 -7.17 21.76 8.34
CA VAL A 23 -7.94 20.95 7.38
C VAL A 23 -7.09 20.60 6.17
N ALA A 24 -6.39 21.58 5.58
CA ALA A 24 -5.51 21.35 4.44
C ALA A 24 -4.44 20.30 4.78
N ILE A 25 -3.70 20.48 5.88
CA ILE A 25 -2.67 19.53 6.33
C ILE A 25 -3.25 18.12 6.53
N TRP A 26 -4.44 18.02 7.11
CA TRP A 26 -5.07 16.73 7.37
C TRP A 26 -5.61 16.04 6.11
N THR A 27 -5.95 16.81 5.06
CA THR A 27 -6.42 16.26 3.77
C THR A 27 -5.28 15.86 2.82
N ILE A 28 -4.05 16.36 3.02
CA ILE A 28 -2.90 16.04 2.17
C ILE A 28 -2.66 14.52 2.04
N PRO A 29 -2.66 13.71 3.13
CA PRO A 29 -2.50 12.26 3.02
C PRO A 29 -3.61 11.59 2.19
N THR A 30 -4.86 12.01 2.37
CA THR A 30 -6.01 11.48 1.62
C THR A 30 -5.91 11.80 0.14
N LEU A 31 -5.52 13.04 -0.20
CA LEU A 31 -5.25 13.45 -1.58
C LEU A 31 -4.10 12.63 -2.18
N GLY A 32 -3.04 12.38 -1.41
CA GLY A 32 -1.91 11.55 -1.84
C GLY A 32 -2.32 10.11 -2.16
N ILE A 33 -3.22 9.52 -1.37
CA ILE A 33 -3.79 8.19 -1.64
C ILE A 33 -4.65 8.21 -2.90
N LEU A 34 -5.48 9.23 -3.08
CA LEU A 34 -6.34 9.39 -4.26
C LEU A 34 -5.52 9.56 -5.56
N VAL A 35 -4.47 10.37 -5.53
CA VAL A 35 -3.59 10.53 -6.69
C VAL A 35 -2.84 9.23 -6.96
N SER A 36 -2.34 8.57 -5.92
CA SER A 36 -1.62 7.29 -6.07
C SER A 36 -2.50 6.17 -6.60
N SER A 37 -3.79 6.11 -6.23
CA SER A 37 -4.69 5.07 -6.73
C SER A 37 -4.93 5.13 -8.25
N LEU A 38 -4.72 6.30 -8.87
CA LEU A 38 -4.81 6.51 -10.30
C LEU A 38 -3.46 6.35 -11.04
N ARG A 39 -2.35 6.11 -10.33
CA ARG A 39 -1.02 5.96 -10.95
C ARG A 39 -0.70 4.50 -11.27
N ASP A 40 0.12 4.30 -12.30
CA ASP A 40 0.68 2.97 -12.59
C ASP A 40 1.54 2.45 -11.42
N LYS A 41 1.45 1.15 -11.13
CA LYS A 41 2.16 0.49 -10.02
C LYS A 41 3.66 0.78 -10.01
N ASN A 42 4.32 0.80 -11.17
CA ASN A 42 5.76 1.03 -11.24
C ASN A 42 6.12 2.49 -10.91
N GLN A 43 5.23 3.44 -11.21
CA GLN A 43 5.42 4.86 -10.90
C GLN A 43 5.20 5.18 -9.42
N ILE A 44 4.29 4.46 -8.75
CA ILE A 44 4.07 4.59 -7.30
C ILE A 44 5.33 4.18 -6.52
N ILE A 45 6.04 3.14 -6.98
CA ILE A 45 7.28 2.67 -6.36
C ILE A 45 8.44 3.64 -6.66
N ALA A 46 8.47 4.22 -7.85
CA ALA A 46 9.56 5.07 -8.31
C ALA A 46 9.54 6.49 -7.71
N SER A 47 8.38 7.09 -7.47
CA SER A 47 8.30 8.47 -6.97
C SER A 47 7.05 8.77 -6.13
N GLY A 48 7.16 9.77 -5.25
CA GLY A 48 6.04 10.28 -4.46
C GLY A 48 4.91 10.86 -5.32
N TRP A 49 3.69 10.85 -4.79
CA TRP A 49 2.47 11.27 -5.50
C TRP A 49 2.50 12.74 -5.97
N TRP A 50 3.24 13.61 -5.29
CA TRP A 50 3.45 15.00 -5.69
C TRP A 50 4.20 15.14 -7.02
N ASN A 51 4.94 14.11 -7.46
CA ASN A 51 5.62 14.05 -8.76
C ASN A 51 4.80 13.30 -9.83
N SER A 52 3.49 13.17 -9.64
CA SER A 52 2.61 12.38 -10.53
C SER A 52 2.52 12.91 -11.98
N PHE A 53 2.75 14.20 -12.19
CA PHE A 53 2.77 14.83 -13.52
C PHE A 53 4.17 14.91 -14.13
N ALA A 54 5.21 14.54 -13.38
CA ALA A 54 6.57 14.50 -13.87
C ALA A 54 6.94 13.10 -14.35
N SER A 55 7.88 13.03 -15.31
CA SER A 55 8.48 11.75 -15.67
C SER A 55 9.20 11.15 -14.47
N SER A 56 9.07 9.84 -14.31
CA SER A 56 9.72 9.09 -13.22
C SER A 56 10.81 8.20 -13.80
N THR A 57 11.97 8.18 -13.16
CA THR A 57 13.01 7.21 -13.48
C THR A 57 12.64 5.84 -12.91
N GLN A 58 12.57 4.83 -13.77
CA GLN A 58 12.26 3.46 -13.40
C GLN A 58 13.43 2.54 -13.78
N THR A 59 13.78 1.63 -12.87
CA THR A 59 14.78 0.60 -13.16
C THR A 59 14.11 -0.57 -13.87
N GLU A 60 14.48 -0.76 -15.13
CA GLU A 60 14.00 -1.85 -15.97
C GLU A 60 15.13 -2.85 -16.21
N ALA A 61 14.79 -4.01 -16.77
CA ALA A 61 15.77 -5.01 -17.17
C ALA A 61 15.53 -5.43 -18.61
N GLY A 62 16.53 -5.23 -19.45
CA GLY A 62 16.57 -5.70 -20.83
C GLY A 62 17.53 -6.88 -21.00
N ARG A 63 17.53 -7.45 -22.19
CA ARG A 63 18.52 -8.45 -22.61
C ARG A 63 19.17 -7.98 -23.89
N LEU A 64 20.49 -8.13 -23.94
CA LEU A 64 21.24 -7.98 -25.17
C LEU A 64 20.90 -9.12 -26.14
N PRO A 65 21.19 -8.97 -27.43
CA PRO A 65 21.08 -10.04 -28.41
C PRO A 65 21.89 -11.28 -27.99
N PRO A 66 21.46 -12.47 -28.42
CA PRO A 66 22.19 -13.71 -28.16
C PRO A 66 23.53 -13.75 -28.92
N ALA A 67 24.37 -14.72 -28.56
CA ALA A 67 25.69 -14.90 -29.17
C ALA A 67 25.65 -15.02 -30.71
N SER A 68 24.56 -15.54 -31.28
CA SER A 68 24.39 -15.66 -32.74
C SER A 68 24.37 -14.31 -33.49
N ALA A 69 24.15 -13.20 -32.79
CA ALA A 69 24.14 -11.85 -33.37
C ALA A 69 25.52 -11.17 -33.30
N GLN A 70 26.55 -11.84 -32.80
CA GLN A 70 27.89 -11.27 -32.69
C GLN A 70 28.56 -11.09 -34.06
N VAL A 71 29.37 -10.04 -34.19
CA VAL A 71 30.19 -9.78 -35.36
C VAL A 71 31.64 -9.68 -34.92
N GLU A 72 32.55 -10.29 -35.67
CA GLU A 72 33.99 -10.14 -35.44
C GLU A 72 34.49 -8.86 -36.10
N LYS A 73 35.04 -7.94 -35.30
CA LYS A 73 35.66 -6.69 -35.76
C LYS A 73 37.02 -6.57 -35.06
N ASP A 74 38.09 -6.39 -35.84
CA ASP A 74 39.46 -6.21 -35.34
C ASP A 74 39.94 -7.31 -34.36
N GLY A 75 39.58 -8.57 -34.64
CA GLY A 75 39.94 -9.73 -33.82
C GLY A 75 39.21 -9.80 -32.47
N LYS A 76 38.12 -9.03 -32.29
CA LYS A 76 37.24 -9.07 -31.12
C LYS A 76 35.81 -9.39 -31.53
N PHE A 77 35.09 -10.05 -30.65
CA PHE A 77 33.65 -10.30 -30.82
C PHE A 77 32.86 -9.13 -30.28
N VAL A 78 31.98 -8.57 -31.12
CA VAL A 78 31.21 -7.37 -30.82
C VAL A 78 29.72 -7.64 -30.96
N LEU A 79 28.96 -7.22 -29.95
CA LEU A 79 27.50 -7.13 -30.01
C LEU A 79 27.11 -5.65 -29.97
N GLU A 80 26.33 -5.22 -30.95
CA GLU A 80 25.83 -3.86 -31.05
C GLU A 80 24.33 -3.86 -31.33
N GLY A 81 23.63 -2.84 -30.85
CA GLY A 81 22.20 -2.72 -31.05
C GLY A 81 21.57 -1.65 -30.16
N ASN A 82 20.25 -1.69 -30.04
CA ASN A 82 19.51 -0.82 -29.12
C ASN A 82 18.69 -1.66 -28.14
N ILE A 83 18.80 -1.36 -26.84
CA ILE A 83 18.13 -2.09 -25.77
C ILE A 83 16.59 -1.99 -25.83
N PHE A 84 16.06 -0.95 -26.48
CA PHE A 84 14.64 -0.75 -26.68
C PHE A 84 14.08 -1.48 -27.91
N GLY A 85 14.94 -1.96 -28.82
CA GLY A 85 14.52 -2.53 -30.10
C GLY A 85 13.66 -1.54 -30.90
N ASP A 86 12.48 -1.98 -31.35
CA ASP A 86 11.46 -1.15 -32.01
C ASP A 86 10.56 -0.37 -31.03
N GLY A 87 10.83 -0.48 -29.72
CA GLY A 87 10.08 0.20 -28.68
C GLY A 87 10.30 1.71 -28.66
N ALA A 88 9.48 2.39 -27.85
CA ALA A 88 9.65 3.83 -27.63
C ALA A 88 11.01 4.11 -26.98
N LYS A 89 11.81 4.96 -27.62
CA LYS A 89 13.09 5.43 -27.09
C LYS A 89 12.86 6.23 -25.80
N ARG A 90 13.71 5.99 -24.81
CA ARG A 90 13.68 6.66 -23.50
C ARG A 90 15.10 7.01 -23.08
N ASP A 91 15.23 8.05 -22.29
CA ASP A 91 16.53 8.46 -21.78
C ASP A 91 16.97 7.54 -20.65
N ILE A 92 18.13 6.91 -20.83
CA ILE A 92 18.80 6.10 -19.82
C ILE A 92 19.78 6.99 -19.06
N SER A 93 19.67 7.01 -17.73
CA SER A 93 20.59 7.76 -16.87
C SER A 93 21.76 6.92 -16.35
N ALA A 94 21.52 5.64 -16.09
CA ALA A 94 22.51 4.71 -15.56
C ALA A 94 22.14 3.25 -15.86
N PHE A 95 23.11 2.35 -15.77
CA PHE A 95 22.95 0.93 -16.04
C PHE A 95 23.82 0.05 -15.13
N GLY A 96 23.57 -1.25 -15.18
CA GLY A 96 24.29 -2.26 -14.42
C GLY A 96 23.98 -3.66 -14.92
N VAL A 97 24.88 -4.60 -14.67
CA VAL A 97 24.71 -6.00 -15.14
C VAL A 97 24.20 -6.94 -14.04
N LYS A 98 24.21 -6.49 -12.79
CA LYS A 98 23.74 -7.24 -11.62
C LYS A 98 22.46 -6.60 -11.10
N SER A 99 21.50 -7.42 -10.68
CA SER A 99 20.27 -6.92 -10.05
C SER A 99 20.53 -6.18 -8.73
N ALA A 100 21.60 -6.53 -8.02
CA ALA A 100 22.01 -5.89 -6.78
C ALA A 100 22.57 -4.47 -6.99
N THR A 101 23.16 -4.20 -8.16
CA THR A 101 23.77 -2.91 -8.52
C THR A 101 23.30 -2.45 -9.91
N PRO A 102 21.99 -2.19 -10.09
CA PRO A 102 21.39 -2.00 -11.41
C PRO A 102 21.71 -0.64 -12.07
N THR A 103 22.27 0.30 -11.30
CA THR A 103 22.64 1.66 -11.76
C THR A 103 24.10 1.97 -11.39
N GLN A 104 24.96 0.95 -11.43
CA GLN A 104 26.36 1.06 -11.03
C GLN A 104 27.16 2.01 -11.95
N TYR A 105 26.84 2.03 -13.24
CA TYR A 105 27.58 2.76 -14.25
C TYR A 105 26.69 3.86 -14.85
N PRO A 106 27.13 5.12 -14.92
CA PRO A 106 26.41 6.16 -15.64
C PRO A 106 26.26 5.82 -17.14
N ALA A 107 25.17 6.25 -17.76
CA ALA A 107 24.98 6.05 -19.19
C ALA A 107 26.11 6.71 -20.00
N GLY A 108 26.54 6.03 -21.06
CA GLY A 108 27.66 6.44 -21.91
C GLY A 108 29.04 6.02 -21.40
N THR A 109 29.14 5.47 -20.19
CA THR A 109 30.42 4.93 -19.67
C THR A 109 30.60 3.46 -20.03
N THR A 110 31.86 3.04 -20.17
CA THR A 110 32.22 1.65 -20.43
C THR A 110 32.37 0.90 -19.12
N ALA A 111 31.51 -0.08 -18.89
CA ALA A 111 31.59 -1.02 -17.78
C ALA A 111 32.55 -2.16 -18.12
N ASP A 112 33.52 -2.41 -17.25
CA ASP A 112 34.34 -3.62 -17.28
C ASP A 112 33.61 -4.76 -16.53
N LEU A 113 33.37 -5.85 -17.24
CA LEU A 113 32.64 -7.03 -16.75
C LEU A 113 33.58 -8.15 -16.31
N GLY A 114 34.90 -7.95 -16.40
CA GLY A 114 35.91 -8.97 -16.19
C GLY A 114 36.23 -9.77 -17.45
N ASP A 115 37.35 -10.51 -17.42
CA ASP A 115 37.82 -11.36 -18.53
C ASP A 115 38.00 -10.62 -19.88
N GLY A 116 38.23 -9.31 -19.82
CA GLY A 116 38.36 -8.43 -20.99
C GLY A 116 37.03 -8.07 -21.67
N VAL A 117 35.90 -8.44 -21.05
CA VAL A 117 34.57 -8.14 -21.57
C VAL A 117 34.15 -6.74 -21.12
N THR A 118 33.75 -5.89 -22.07
CA THR A 118 33.29 -4.54 -21.78
C THR A 118 31.90 -4.29 -22.34
N LEU A 119 31.11 -3.46 -21.65
CA LEU A 119 29.78 -3.05 -22.08
C LEU A 119 29.61 -1.55 -21.90
N GLN A 120 29.23 -0.86 -22.97
CA GLN A 120 28.80 0.53 -22.93
C GLN A 120 27.32 0.61 -23.31
N LEU A 121 26.51 1.27 -22.49
CA LEU A 121 25.12 1.57 -22.77
C LEU A 121 24.91 3.09 -22.74
N ASN A 122 24.52 3.66 -23.87
CA ASN A 122 24.32 5.10 -24.05
C ASN A 122 22.93 5.55 -23.61
N ALA A 123 22.76 6.86 -23.45
CA ALA A 123 21.51 7.47 -23.00
C ALA A 123 20.32 7.19 -23.94
N ASP A 124 20.57 7.02 -25.24
CA ASP A 124 19.54 6.73 -26.25
C ASP A 124 19.18 5.23 -26.37
N GLY A 125 19.76 4.39 -25.51
CA GLY A 125 19.58 2.95 -25.50
C GLY A 125 20.50 2.19 -26.45
N SER A 126 21.34 2.86 -27.25
CA SER A 126 22.36 2.18 -28.04
C SER A 126 23.41 1.55 -27.13
N PHE A 127 23.84 0.34 -27.44
CA PHE A 127 24.87 -0.35 -26.68
C PHE A 127 25.91 -0.96 -27.60
N ILE A 128 27.12 -1.11 -27.05
CA ILE A 128 28.21 -1.86 -27.67
C ILE A 128 28.84 -2.71 -26.57
N MET A 129 29.01 -4.00 -26.86
CA MET A 129 29.65 -4.95 -25.98
C MET A 129 30.80 -5.63 -26.71
N HIS A 130 31.98 -5.63 -26.11
CA HIS A 130 33.18 -6.25 -26.68
C HIS A 130 33.64 -7.42 -25.82
N SER A 131 34.17 -8.45 -26.46
CA SER A 131 34.82 -9.58 -25.79
C SER A 131 36.00 -10.10 -26.61
N PRO A 132 37.12 -10.49 -25.95
CA PRO A 132 38.23 -11.17 -26.61
C PRO A 132 37.90 -12.63 -26.96
N LYS A 133 36.86 -13.21 -26.35
CA LYS A 133 36.37 -14.57 -26.64
C LYS A 133 34.97 -14.50 -27.27
N ALA A 134 34.63 -15.48 -28.09
CA ALA A 134 33.28 -15.59 -28.66
C ALA A 134 32.25 -15.63 -27.52
N PHE A 135 31.15 -14.89 -27.70
CA PHE A 135 30.01 -15.03 -26.79
C PHE A 135 29.39 -16.41 -26.97
N GLU A 136 28.88 -16.99 -25.89
CA GLU A 136 28.24 -18.30 -25.89
C GLU A 136 26.84 -18.21 -25.28
N GLY A 137 25.93 -19.07 -25.76
CA GLY A 137 24.60 -19.25 -25.22
C GLY A 137 23.46 -18.59 -26.00
N ASP A 138 22.28 -19.19 -25.86
CA ASP A 138 21.06 -18.80 -26.59
C ASP A 138 20.35 -17.58 -26.02
N ARG A 139 20.72 -17.16 -24.80
CA ARG A 139 20.11 -16.02 -24.10
C ARG A 139 21.17 -14.97 -23.88
N GLY A 140 21.00 -13.82 -24.52
CA GLY A 140 21.93 -12.70 -24.34
C GLY A 140 21.94 -12.16 -22.91
N GLN A 141 23.01 -11.42 -22.62
CA GLN A 141 23.30 -10.89 -21.30
C GLN A 141 22.17 -9.97 -20.81
N ARG A 142 21.76 -10.16 -19.55
CA ARG A 142 20.78 -9.28 -18.91
C ARG A 142 21.46 -8.00 -18.45
N VAL A 143 20.86 -6.86 -18.78
CA VAL A 143 21.32 -5.53 -18.38
C VAL A 143 20.15 -4.83 -17.72
N TYR A 144 20.41 -4.20 -16.58
CA TYR A 144 19.50 -3.36 -15.85
C TYR A 144 19.81 -1.91 -16.19
N TYR A 145 18.78 -1.08 -16.36
CA TYR A 145 18.97 0.32 -16.71
C TYR A 145 17.87 1.17 -16.10
N ALA A 146 18.23 2.38 -15.69
CA ALA A 146 17.32 3.40 -15.19
C ALA A 146 16.85 4.25 -16.38
N SER A 147 15.59 4.09 -16.80
CA SER A 147 15.00 4.85 -17.91
C SER A 147 13.94 5.84 -17.42
N SER A 148 13.86 6.99 -18.09
CA SER A 148 12.79 7.98 -17.87
C SER A 148 11.49 7.53 -18.53
N ALA A 149 10.43 7.37 -17.74
CA ALA A 149 9.10 7.03 -18.24
C ALA A 149 8.12 8.19 -18.01
N PRO A 150 7.31 8.57 -19.03
CA PRO A 150 6.32 9.64 -18.90
C PRO A 150 5.21 9.27 -17.91
N PRO A 151 4.52 10.25 -17.30
CA PRO A 151 3.45 10.00 -16.34
C PRO A 151 2.33 9.17 -16.98
N LYS A 152 1.87 8.14 -16.27
CA LYS A 152 0.83 7.22 -16.74
C LYS A 152 -0.25 7.07 -15.69
N PHE A 153 -1.43 7.57 -16.02
CA PHE A 153 -2.63 7.41 -15.20
C PHE A 153 -3.44 6.20 -15.71
N THR A 154 -3.96 5.40 -14.78
CA THR A 154 -4.74 4.20 -15.06
C THR A 154 -5.76 3.93 -13.95
N THR A 155 -6.80 3.15 -14.28
CA THR A 155 -7.79 2.62 -13.32
C THR A 155 -7.56 1.14 -12.99
N ASP A 156 -6.48 0.53 -13.51
CA ASP A 156 -6.16 -0.89 -13.35
C ASP A 156 -6.02 -1.31 -11.88
N ASN A 157 -5.60 -0.40 -11.00
CA ASN A 157 -5.53 -0.67 -9.55
C ASN A 157 -6.91 -1.03 -8.99
N TYR A 158 -7.96 -0.30 -9.38
CA TYR A 158 -9.33 -0.57 -8.93
C TYR A 158 -9.85 -1.89 -9.50
N ARG A 159 -9.60 -2.15 -10.78
CA ARG A 159 -9.96 -3.43 -11.42
C ARG A 159 -9.27 -4.59 -10.70
N THR A 160 -7.99 -4.44 -10.39
CA THR A 160 -7.24 -5.45 -9.66
C THR A 160 -7.89 -5.71 -8.31
N VAL A 161 -8.17 -4.69 -7.50
CA VAL A 161 -8.78 -4.87 -6.17
C VAL A 161 -10.19 -5.46 -6.29
N LEU A 162 -11.08 -4.90 -7.11
CA LEU A 162 -12.48 -5.32 -7.19
C LEU A 162 -12.66 -6.75 -7.73
N PHE A 163 -11.78 -7.19 -8.63
CA PHE A 163 -11.88 -8.49 -9.29
C PHE A 163 -10.81 -9.49 -8.88
N SER A 164 -9.91 -9.14 -7.95
CA SER A 164 -8.99 -10.11 -7.34
C SER A 164 -9.76 -11.12 -6.50
N GLU A 165 -9.32 -12.38 -6.57
CA GLU A 165 -9.89 -13.45 -5.74
C GLU A 165 -9.81 -13.10 -4.26
N GLY A 166 -10.92 -13.29 -3.54
CA GLY A 166 -10.97 -13.18 -2.09
C GLY A 166 -11.60 -11.91 -1.53
N ILE A 167 -11.70 -10.79 -2.27
CA ILE A 167 -12.33 -9.57 -1.72
C ILE A 167 -13.82 -9.77 -1.49
N GLY A 168 -14.55 -10.35 -2.44
CA GLY A 168 -15.98 -10.65 -2.26
C GLY A 168 -16.23 -11.57 -1.06
N ARG A 169 -15.36 -12.56 -0.84
CA ARG A 169 -15.43 -13.46 0.33
C ARG A 169 -15.14 -12.72 1.64
N SER A 170 -14.09 -11.89 1.68
CA SER A 170 -13.77 -11.07 2.85
C SER A 170 -14.92 -10.12 3.21
N PHE A 171 -15.53 -9.49 2.21
CA PHE A 171 -16.69 -8.62 2.39
C PHE A 171 -17.89 -9.39 2.97
N MET A 172 -18.21 -10.57 2.43
CA MET A 172 -19.27 -11.42 2.96
C MET A 172 -18.98 -11.90 4.39
N ASN A 173 -17.73 -12.25 4.69
CA ASN A 173 -17.33 -12.63 6.05
C ASN A 173 -17.53 -11.46 7.02
N SER A 174 -17.17 -10.24 6.62
CA SER A 174 -17.41 -9.03 7.43
C SER A 174 -18.89 -8.82 7.69
N LEU A 175 -19.76 -8.88 6.68
CA LEU A 175 -21.21 -8.74 6.86
C LEU A 175 -21.81 -9.83 7.74
N THR A 176 -21.36 -11.06 7.54
CA THR A 176 -21.80 -12.22 8.34
C THR A 176 -21.46 -12.03 9.82
N VAL A 177 -20.36 -11.33 10.13
CA VAL A 177 -19.99 -11.00 11.51
C VAL A 177 -20.73 -9.77 12.02
N THR A 178 -20.74 -8.67 11.28
CA THR A 178 -21.20 -7.36 11.76
C THR A 178 -22.71 -7.26 11.91
N ILE A 179 -23.50 -7.91 11.04
CA ILE A 179 -24.96 -7.84 11.11
C ILE A 179 -25.47 -8.50 12.40
N PRO A 180 -25.12 -9.75 12.74
CA PRO A 180 -25.57 -10.35 14.00
C PRO A 180 -24.95 -9.66 15.22
N ALA A 181 -23.68 -9.26 15.13
CA ALA A 181 -22.99 -8.53 16.20
C ALA A 181 -23.57 -7.14 16.50
N THR A 182 -24.46 -6.61 15.67
CA THR A 182 -25.17 -5.34 15.93
C THR A 182 -26.63 -5.58 16.30
N VAL A 183 -27.32 -6.46 15.56
CA VAL A 183 -28.75 -6.75 15.81
C VAL A 183 -28.97 -7.40 17.17
N ILE A 184 -28.17 -8.40 17.55
CA ILE A 184 -28.41 -9.16 18.79
C ILE A 184 -28.21 -8.27 20.04
N PRO A 185 -27.09 -7.53 20.21
CA PRO A 185 -26.94 -6.63 21.36
C PRO A 185 -28.03 -5.56 21.40
N ILE A 186 -28.39 -4.94 20.26
CA ILE A 186 -29.40 -3.89 20.23
C ILE A 186 -30.76 -4.41 20.72
N LEU A 187 -31.17 -5.62 20.30
CA LEU A 187 -32.42 -6.21 20.76
C LEU A 187 -32.41 -6.46 22.27
N ILE A 188 -31.33 -7.02 22.81
CA ILE A 188 -31.19 -7.27 24.26
C ILE A 188 -31.17 -5.94 25.02
N ALA A 189 -30.40 -4.96 24.55
CA ALA A 189 -30.28 -3.64 25.14
C ALA A 189 -31.62 -2.89 25.10
N ALA A 190 -32.40 -3.01 24.04
CA ALA A 190 -33.72 -2.39 23.94
C ALA A 190 -34.69 -2.94 25.00
N PHE A 191 -34.72 -4.25 25.22
CA PHE A 191 -35.53 -4.86 26.29
C PHE A 191 -35.04 -4.45 27.68
N ALA A 192 -33.72 -4.46 27.90
CA ALA A 192 -33.13 -4.02 29.17
C ALA A 192 -33.42 -2.55 29.45
N ALA A 193 -33.31 -1.69 28.44
CA ALA A 193 -33.61 -0.27 28.53
C ALA A 193 -35.08 -0.02 28.85
N TYR A 194 -36.01 -0.75 28.22
CA TYR A 194 -37.44 -0.68 28.54
C TYR A 194 -37.70 -1.00 30.01
N ALA A 195 -37.15 -2.13 30.49
CA ALA A 195 -37.31 -2.56 31.88
C ALA A 195 -36.71 -1.55 32.86
N LEU A 196 -35.50 -1.04 32.59
CA LEU A 196 -34.79 -0.10 33.45
C LEU A 196 -35.36 1.32 33.39
N ALA A 197 -36.02 1.73 32.32
CA ALA A 197 -36.62 3.06 32.20
C ALA A 197 -38.01 3.11 32.87
N TRP A 198 -38.86 2.13 32.58
CA TRP A 198 -40.29 2.21 32.90
C TRP A 198 -40.77 1.27 34.00
N MET A 199 -40.08 0.16 34.30
CA MET A 199 -40.51 -0.77 35.35
C MET A 199 -39.94 -0.38 36.72
N ARG A 200 -40.68 -0.70 37.79
CA ARG A 200 -40.25 -0.52 39.19
C ARG A 200 -40.06 -1.89 39.82
N PHE A 201 -38.82 -2.21 40.18
CA PHE A 201 -38.47 -3.48 40.82
C PHE A 201 -37.30 -3.28 41.79
N PRO A 202 -37.17 -4.13 42.83
CA PRO A 202 -36.08 -4.01 43.79
C PRO A 202 -34.71 -4.26 43.12
N GLY A 203 -33.72 -3.40 43.39
CA GLY A 203 -32.37 -3.51 42.83
C GLY A 203 -32.11 -2.69 41.54
N ARG A 204 -33.12 -2.00 40.98
CA ARG A 204 -32.98 -1.15 39.78
C ARG A 204 -31.84 -0.13 39.89
N ALA A 205 -31.72 0.58 41.01
CA ALA A 205 -30.70 1.60 41.21
C ALA A 205 -29.26 1.01 41.18
N LEU A 206 -29.09 -0.19 41.75
CA LEU A 206 -27.81 -0.89 41.73
C LEU A 206 -27.43 -1.32 40.32
N LEU A 207 -28.36 -1.88 39.55
CA LEU A 207 -28.12 -2.26 38.14
C LEU A 207 -27.71 -1.06 37.29
N ILE A 208 -28.40 0.07 37.45
CA ILE A 208 -28.04 1.32 36.75
C ILE A 208 -26.63 1.77 37.13
N ALA A 209 -26.29 1.76 38.42
CA ALA A 209 -24.96 2.13 38.90
C ALA A 209 -23.86 1.22 38.33
N VAL A 210 -24.09 -0.10 38.26
CA VAL A 210 -23.15 -1.07 37.68
C VAL A 210 -22.96 -0.83 36.18
N ILE A 211 -24.05 -0.64 35.42
CA ILE A 211 -23.98 -0.37 33.98
C ILE A 211 -23.17 0.90 33.72
N ILE A 212 -23.46 1.99 34.44
CA ILE A 212 -22.70 3.25 34.32
C ILE A 212 -21.23 3.04 34.68
N GLY A 213 -20.93 2.29 35.73
CA GLY A 213 -19.56 1.97 36.14
C GLY A 213 -18.79 1.18 35.07
N LEU A 214 -19.46 0.26 34.37
CA LEU A 214 -18.85 -0.54 33.30
C LEU A 214 -18.54 0.29 32.04
N LEU A 215 -19.25 1.38 31.77
CA LEU A 215 -18.97 2.28 30.64
C LEU A 215 -17.63 3.02 30.77
N VAL A 216 -17.09 3.11 31.98
CA VAL A 216 -15.80 3.79 32.25
C VAL A 216 -14.61 2.91 31.83
N VAL A 217 -14.82 1.61 31.62
CA VAL A 217 -13.73 0.69 31.29
C VAL A 217 -13.18 0.99 29.90
N PRO A 218 -11.89 1.31 29.76
CA PRO A 218 -11.29 1.58 28.47
C PRO A 218 -11.21 0.29 27.64
N LEU A 219 -11.66 0.37 26.38
CA LEU A 219 -11.68 -0.75 25.43
C LEU A 219 -10.31 -1.43 25.26
N GLN A 220 -9.21 -0.68 25.42
CA GLN A 220 -7.87 -1.25 25.30
C GLN A 220 -7.49 -2.18 26.46
N MET A 221 -8.01 -1.94 27.67
CA MET A 221 -7.77 -2.80 28.83
C MET A 221 -8.60 -4.08 28.82
N SER A 222 -9.67 -4.13 28.00
CA SER A 222 -10.56 -5.29 27.93
C SER A 222 -10.13 -6.34 26.90
N LEU A 223 -9.10 -6.11 26.09
CA LEU A 223 -8.73 -7.02 24.99
C LEU A 223 -8.33 -8.43 25.48
N ILE A 224 -7.47 -8.53 26.50
CA ILE A 224 -7.08 -9.84 27.07
C ILE A 224 -8.29 -10.54 27.72
N PRO A 225 -9.08 -9.87 28.58
CA PRO A 225 -10.34 -10.43 29.09
C PRO A 225 -11.29 -10.91 27.99
N LEU A 226 -11.45 -10.15 26.90
CA LEU A 226 -12.34 -10.47 25.79
C LEU A 226 -11.88 -11.74 25.05
N LEU A 227 -10.57 -11.91 24.83
CA LEU A 227 -10.02 -13.12 24.26
C LEU A 227 -10.23 -14.35 25.16
N LYS A 228 -10.11 -14.18 26.49
CA LYS A 228 -10.42 -15.24 27.45
C LYS A 228 -11.91 -15.61 27.42
N LEU A 229 -12.79 -14.60 27.41
CA LEU A 229 -14.24 -14.79 27.30
C LEU A 229 -14.61 -15.51 26.01
N TYR A 230 -14.06 -15.08 24.88
CA TYR A 230 -14.27 -15.70 23.57
C TYR A 230 -13.92 -17.19 23.56
N ASN A 231 -12.78 -17.56 24.14
CA ASN A 231 -12.38 -18.97 24.24
C ASN A 231 -13.21 -19.76 25.26
N GLY A 232 -13.58 -19.12 26.37
CA GLY A 232 -14.43 -19.74 27.40
C GLY A 232 -15.84 -20.03 26.90
N VAL A 233 -16.46 -19.11 26.16
CA VAL A 233 -17.78 -19.28 25.54
C VAL A 233 -17.74 -20.42 24.53
N GLY A 234 -16.72 -20.47 23.66
CA GLY A 234 -16.54 -21.59 22.74
C GLY A 234 -16.46 -22.94 23.45
N ALA A 235 -15.64 -23.02 24.50
CA ALA A 235 -15.51 -24.24 25.30
C ALA A 235 -16.82 -24.63 26.00
N PHE A 236 -17.57 -23.67 26.53
CA PHE A 236 -18.84 -23.91 27.21
C PHE A 236 -19.92 -24.48 26.28
N PHE A 237 -20.04 -23.95 25.07
CA PHE A 237 -20.99 -24.43 24.07
C PHE A 237 -20.46 -25.58 23.20
N GLY A 238 -19.28 -26.12 23.50
CA GLY A 238 -18.66 -27.22 22.75
C GLY A 238 -18.28 -26.87 21.31
N MET A 239 -18.02 -25.59 21.02
CA MET A 239 -17.74 -25.09 19.67
C MET A 239 -16.36 -24.42 19.58
N PRO A 240 -15.66 -24.54 18.44
CA PRO A 240 -14.40 -23.82 18.26
C PRO A 240 -14.65 -22.32 18.32
N SER A 241 -13.88 -21.61 19.16
CA SER A 241 -14.03 -20.16 19.35
C SER A 241 -13.95 -19.40 18.02
N LYS A 242 -13.09 -19.84 17.10
CA LYS A 242 -12.83 -19.27 15.77
C LYS A 242 -13.97 -19.45 14.73
N THR A 243 -15.18 -19.74 15.16
CA THR A 243 -16.36 -19.86 14.30
C THR A 243 -17.21 -18.59 14.33
N TYR A 244 -18.08 -18.40 13.32
CA TYR A 244 -18.99 -17.25 13.30
C TYR A 244 -19.83 -17.13 14.57
N LEU A 245 -20.33 -18.25 15.08
CA LEU A 245 -21.13 -18.25 16.30
C LEU A 245 -20.34 -17.80 17.52
N GLY A 246 -19.09 -18.29 17.69
CA GLY A 246 -18.22 -17.82 18.77
C GLY A 246 -17.98 -16.31 18.71
N ILE A 247 -17.83 -15.77 17.50
CA ILE A 247 -17.67 -14.32 17.27
C ILE A 247 -18.96 -13.57 17.62
N TRP A 248 -20.13 -14.06 17.19
CA TRP A 248 -21.42 -13.43 17.48
C TRP A 248 -21.72 -13.39 18.98
N LEU A 249 -21.48 -14.50 19.69
CA LEU A 249 -21.71 -14.58 21.13
C LEU A 249 -20.76 -13.66 21.91
N ALA A 250 -19.49 -13.58 21.50
CA ALA A 250 -18.55 -12.65 22.13
C ALA A 250 -18.91 -11.18 21.88
N HIS A 251 -19.35 -10.81 20.68
CA HIS A 251 -19.86 -9.46 20.42
C HIS A 251 -21.17 -9.19 21.16
N THR A 252 -22.02 -10.19 21.39
CA THR A 252 -23.25 -10.03 22.17
C THR A 252 -22.98 -9.71 23.64
N GLY A 253 -21.94 -10.31 24.21
CA GLY A 253 -21.59 -10.10 25.62
C GLY A 253 -20.78 -8.83 25.90
N PHE A 254 -20.16 -8.24 24.88
CA PHE A 254 -19.24 -7.10 25.04
C PHE A 254 -19.64 -5.85 24.23
N GLY A 255 -20.35 -6.02 23.11
CA GLY A 255 -20.75 -4.96 22.18
C GLY A 255 -22.09 -4.32 22.49
#